data_AF-A0A227J2S8-F1
#
_entry.id   AF-A0A227J2S8-F1
#
_cell.length_a   1.000
_cell.length_b   1.000
_cell.length_c   1.000
_cell.angle_alpha   90.00
_cell.angle_beta   90.00
_cell.angle_gamma   90.00
#
_symmetry.space_group_name_H-M   'P 1'
#
loop_
_entity.id
_entity.type
_entity.pdbx_description
1 polymer ?
#
loop_
_entity_poly.entity_id
_entity_poly.type
_entity_poly.pdbx_seq_one_letter_code
_entity_poly.pdbx_strand_id
1 'polypeptide(L)'
;NAAVWGIAVMGIIGILTYSFVTHGISGIEFATPGEFQWQLRWPRMISAISVGVALSVAGIILQRIVYNPLASPDILGVSSGATFAIIITGVMVGSVLAAFNWGVA
;
A
#
# COMPACT_ATOMS: atom_id res chain seq x y z
N ASN A 1 19.38 17.44 9.10
CA ASN A 1 19.34 17.49 7.62
C ASN A 1 19.82 16.19 6.97
N ALA A 2 20.98 15.63 7.36
CA ALA A 2 21.50 14.37 6.79
C ALA A 2 20.56 13.15 6.92
N ALA A 3 19.82 13.02 8.03
CA ALA A 3 18.90 11.90 8.24
C ALA A 3 17.73 11.86 7.24
N VAL A 4 17.16 13.02 6.89
CA VAL A 4 16.06 13.12 5.92
C VAL A 4 16.54 12.71 4.53
N TRP A 5 17.73 13.17 4.14
CA TRP A 5 18.38 12.76 2.91
C TRP A 5 18.69 11.26 2.88
N GLY A 6 19.14 10.68 4.00
CA GLY A 6 19.38 9.24 4.11
C GLY A 6 18.11 8.41 3.86
N ILE A 7 16.98 8.80 4.46
CA ILE A 7 15.69 8.12 4.27
C ILE A 7 15.22 8.25 2.83
N ALA A 8 15.34 9.44 2.23
CA ALA A 8 14.97 9.66 0.83
C ALA A 8 15.80 8.80 -0.12
N VAL A 9 17.12 8.73 0.09
CA VAL A 9 18.03 7.88 -0.71
C VAL A 9 17.68 6.40 -0.56
N MET A 10 17.39 5.92 0.65
CA MET A 10 16.97 4.54 0.85
C MET A 10 15.64 4.21 0.16
N GLY A 11 14.68 5.14 0.16
CA GLY A 11 13.43 4.99 -0.58
C GLY A 11 13.66 4.86 -2.09
N ILE A 12 14.52 5.70 -2.65
CA ILE A 12 14.88 5.65 -4.08
C ILE A 12 15.59 4.33 -4.42
N ILE A 13 16.55 3.89 -3.61
CA ILE A 13 17.25 2.61 -3.79
C ILE A 13 16.26 1.44 -3.72
N GLY A 14 15.30 1.47 -2.79
CA GLY A 14 14.26 0.46 -2.68
C GLY A 14 13.37 0.39 -3.93
N ILE A 15 12.97 1.53 -4.47
CA ILE A 15 12.17 1.63 -5.71
C ILE A 15 12.95 1.07 -6.89
N LEU A 16 14.22 1.44 -7.03
CA LEU A 16 15.09 0.97 -8.11
C LEU A 16 15.31 -0.55 -8.01
N THR A 17 15.61 -1.04 -6.81
CA THR A 17 15.77 -2.48 -6.56
C THR A 17 14.48 -3.23 -6.90
N TYR A 18 13.32 -2.73 -6.44
CA TYR A 18 12.04 -3.37 -6.74
C TYR A 18 11.67 -3.29 -8.22
N SER A 19 12.17 -2.31 -8.97
CA SER A 19 11.91 -2.20 -10.41
C SER A 19 12.83 -3.10 -11.23
N PHE A 20 14.13 -3.15 -10.95
CA PHE A 20 15.13 -3.76 -11.82
C PHE A 20 15.62 -5.15 -11.39
N VAL A 21 15.31 -5.59 -10.17
CA VAL A 21 15.70 -6.91 -9.70
C VAL A 21 14.62 -7.93 -10.04
N THR A 22 14.99 -8.96 -10.79
CA THR A 22 14.14 -10.10 -11.12
C THR A 22 14.80 -11.38 -10.63
N HIS A 23 14.00 -12.29 -10.07
CA HIS A 23 14.51 -13.59 -9.63
C HIS A 23 14.31 -14.59 -10.76
N GLY A 24 15.41 -14.96 -11.40
CA GLY A 24 15.47 -16.04 -12.39
C GLY A 24 15.84 -17.37 -11.75
N ILE A 25 15.89 -18.43 -12.55
CA ILE A 25 16.27 -19.78 -12.11
C ILE A 25 17.76 -19.81 -11.67
N SER A 26 18.58 -18.94 -12.24
CA SER A 26 20.00 -18.72 -11.96
C SER A 26 20.28 -17.77 -10.78
N GLY A 27 19.25 -17.24 -10.13
CA GLY A 27 19.38 -16.33 -8.99
C GLY A 27 18.88 -14.91 -9.27
N ILE A 28 19.49 -13.94 -8.59
CA ILE A 28 19.12 -12.53 -8.66
C ILE A 28 19.75 -11.93 -9.92
N GLU A 29 18.92 -11.58 -10.89
CA GLU A 29 19.37 -11.01 -12.15
C GLU A 29 18.89 -9.56 -12.29
N PHE A 30 19.80 -8.71 -12.80
CA PHE A 30 19.47 -7.35 -13.20
C PHE A 30 18.97 -7.38 -14.64
N ALA A 31 17.65 -7.42 -14.80
CA ALA A 31 17.00 -7.50 -16.09
C ALA A 31 15.85 -6.50 -16.17
N THR A 32 15.63 -5.94 -17.37
CA THR A 32 14.44 -5.13 -17.64
C THR A 32 13.19 -6.00 -17.44
N PRO A 33 12.24 -5.59 -16.58
CA PRO A 33 11.06 -6.39 -16.29
C PRO A 33 10.30 -6.75 -17.56
N GLY A 34 9.80 -7.98 -17.62
CA GLY A 34 8.84 -8.37 -18.66
C GLY A 34 7.50 -7.62 -18.48
N GLU A 35 6.70 -7.56 -19.54
CA GLU A 35 5.41 -6.86 -19.58
C GLU A 35 4.47 -7.26 -18.44
N PHE A 36 4.36 -8.56 -18.15
CA PHE A 36 3.54 -9.07 -17.06
C PHE A 36 4.00 -8.58 -15.67
N GLN A 37 5.32 -8.54 -15.45
CA GLN A 37 5.89 -8.07 -14.19
C GLN A 37 5.63 -6.58 -14.00
N TRP A 38 5.70 -5.79 -15.07
CA TRP A 38 5.42 -4.36 -15.04
C TRP A 38 3.97 -4.08 -14.63
N GLN A 39 3.01 -4.80 -15.23
CA GLN A 39 1.58 -4.65 -14.96
C GLN A 39 1.20 -4.97 -13.50
N LEU A 40 1.93 -5.86 -12.82
CA LEU A 40 1.63 -6.23 -11.43
C LEU A 40 2.42 -5.40 -10.39
N ARG A 41 3.69 -5.08 -10.69
CA ARG A 41 4.61 -4.42 -9.76
C ARG A 41 4.29 -2.93 -9.61
N TRP A 42 3.97 -2.24 -10.71
CA TRP A 42 3.72 -0.79 -10.67
C TRP A 42 2.49 -0.38 -9.88
N PRO A 43 1.31 -0.99 -10.07
CA PRO A 43 0.13 -0.63 -9.29
C PRO A 43 0.35 -0.83 -7.79
N ARG A 44 1.06 -1.89 -7.41
CA ARG A 44 1.40 -2.19 -6.01
C ARG A 44 2.42 -1.21 -5.44
N MET A 45 3.40 -0.78 -6.21
CA MET A 45 4.38 0.21 -5.77
C MET A 45 3.71 1.58 -5.54
N ILE A 46 2.87 2.01 -6.49
CA ILE A 46 2.15 3.28 -6.39
C ILE A 46 1.23 3.30 -5.17
N SER A 47 0.48 2.21 -4.93
CA SER A 47 -0.37 2.12 -3.75
C SER A 47 0.42 2.16 -2.44
N ALA A 48 1.55 1.45 -2.36
CA ALA A 48 2.41 1.47 -1.17
C ALA A 48 2.97 2.87 -0.87
N ILE A 49 3.45 3.59 -1.90
CA ILE A 49 3.94 4.97 -1.74
C ILE A 49 2.81 5.89 -1.31
N SER A 50 1.64 5.79 -1.96
CA SER A 50 0.48 6.64 -1.67
C SER A 50 0.00 6.46 -0.23
N VAL A 51 -0.11 5.21 0.22
CA VAL A 51 -0.49 4.88 1.61
C VAL A 51 0.57 5.36 2.59
N GLY A 52 1.86 5.16 2.31
CA GLY A 52 2.96 5.63 3.17
C GLY A 52 2.98 7.16 3.34
N VAL A 53 2.74 7.90 2.27
CA VAL A 53 2.62 9.38 2.32
C VAL A 53 1.39 9.80 3.13
N ALA A 54 0.23 9.18 2.88
CA ALA A 54 -1.00 9.49 3.61
C ALA A 54 -0.85 9.23 5.12
N LEU A 55 -0.24 8.10 5.51
CA LEU A 55 0.03 7.77 6.91
C LEU A 55 1.03 8.73 7.55
N SER A 56 2.08 9.13 6.82
CA SER A 56 3.06 10.11 7.32
C SER A 56 2.41 11.46 7.62
N VAL A 57 1.53 11.93 6.72
CA VAL A 57 0.78 13.19 6.91
C VAL A 57 -0.20 13.06 8.07
N ALA A 58 -0.98 11.98 8.14
CA ALA A 58 -1.93 11.73 9.22
C ALA A 58 -1.23 11.68 10.59
N GLY A 59 -0.06 11.04 10.67
CA GLY A 59 0.76 10.97 11.87
C GLY A 59 1.21 12.36 12.36
N ILE A 60 1.76 13.19 11.47
CA ILE A 60 2.21 14.55 11.82
C ILE A 60 1.04 15.41 12.29
N ILE A 61 -0.11 15.34 11.61
CA ILE A 61 -1.31 16.09 11.99
C ILE A 61 -1.77 15.66 13.40
N LEU A 62 -1.86 14.36 13.65
CA LEU A 62 -2.31 13.85 14.93
C LEU A 62 -1.36 14.21 16.07
N GLN A 63 -0.06 13.97 15.87
CA GLN A 63 0.97 14.32 16.85
C GLN A 63 0.91 15.80 17.23
N ARG A 64 0.57 16.67 16.28
CA ARG A 64 0.40 18.11 16.52
C ARG A 64 -0.89 18.48 17.24
N ILE A 65 -2.00 17.79 16.99
CA ILE A 65 -3.29 18.03 17.67
C ILE A 65 -3.24 17.56 19.12
N VAL A 66 -2.69 16.38 19.36
CA VAL A 66 -2.67 15.75 20.70
C VAL A 66 -1.49 16.24 21.54
N TYR A 67 -0.56 17.01 20.95
CA TYR A 67 0.69 17.45 21.58
C TYR A 67 1.48 16.29 22.20
N ASN A 68 1.42 15.12 21.56
CA ASN A 68 2.11 13.92 22.00
C ASN A 68 2.89 13.32 20.82
N PRO A 69 4.23 13.37 20.83
CA PRO A 69 5.06 12.82 19.75
C PRO A 69 4.99 11.29 19.61
N LEU A 70 4.40 10.59 20.58
CA LEU A 70 4.16 9.14 20.53
C LEU A 70 2.76 8.77 20.03
N ALA A 71 1.89 9.74 19.73
CA ALA A 71 0.56 9.46 19.21
C ALA A 71 0.62 8.89 17.78
N SER A 72 -0.13 7.83 17.54
CA SER A 72 -0.26 7.19 16.23
C SER A 72 -1.73 7.15 15.77
N PRO A 73 -2.00 7.35 14.46
CA PRO A 73 -3.36 7.43 13.93
C PRO A 73 -4.14 6.10 14.00
N ASP A 74 -3.46 4.96 14.13
CA ASP A 74 -4.11 3.66 14.33
C ASP A 74 -4.94 3.60 15.62
N ILE A 75 -4.54 4.31 16.67
CA ILE A 75 -5.23 4.31 17.97
C ILE A 75 -6.60 5.00 17.89
N LEU A 76 -6.82 5.85 16.87
CA LEU A 76 -8.10 6.55 16.66
C LEU A 76 -9.18 5.70 15.98
N GLY A 77 -8.91 4.42 15.68
CA GLY A 77 -9.90 3.50 15.11
C GLY A 77 -10.08 3.61 13.60
N VAL A 78 -9.14 4.23 12.87
CA VAL A 78 -9.18 4.31 11.40
C VAL A 78 -9.10 2.91 10.77
N SER A 79 -8.26 2.02 11.32
CA SER A 79 -8.10 0.65 10.82
C SER A 79 -9.34 -0.22 11.08
N SER A 80 -9.95 -0.10 12.27
CA SER A 80 -11.20 -0.81 12.59
C SER A 80 -12.38 -0.29 11.76
N GLY A 81 -12.48 1.03 11.53
CA GLY A 81 -13.48 1.63 10.66
C GLY A 81 -13.32 1.19 9.19
N ALA A 82 -12.09 1.16 8.67
CA ALA A 82 -11.81 0.67 7.32
C ALA A 82 -12.18 -0.81 7.15
N THR A 83 -11.82 -1.65 8.13
CA THR A 83 -12.16 -3.09 8.11
C THR A 83 -13.68 -3.29 8.17
N PHE A 84 -14.37 -2.54 9.02
CA PHE A 84 -15.82 -2.57 9.12
C PHE A 84 -16.50 -2.17 7.79
N ALA A 85 -16.02 -1.09 7.15
CA ALA A 85 -16.51 -0.66 5.85
C ALA A 85 -16.30 -1.74 4.77
N ILE A 86 -15.09 -2.34 4.71
CA ILE A 86 -14.79 -3.44 3.76
C ILE A 86 -15.73 -4.62 3.98
N ILE A 87 -15.99 -5.01 5.22
CA ILE A 87 -16.90 -6.13 5.53
C ILE A 87 -18.33 -5.78 5.13
N ILE A 88 -18.84 -4.60 5.49
CA ILE A 88 -20.20 -4.19 5.11
C ILE A 88 -20.36 -4.14 3.61
N THR A 89 -19.45 -3.46 2.91
CA THR A 89 -19.51 -3.38 1.45
C THR A 89 -19.36 -4.77 0.83
N GLY A 90 -18.45 -5.60 1.33
CA GLY A 90 -18.28 -6.97 0.87
C GLY A 90 -19.53 -7.84 1.06
N VAL A 91 -20.23 -7.72 2.19
CA VAL A 91 -21.47 -8.47 2.44
C VAL A 91 -22.62 -7.92 1.60
N MET A 92 -22.80 -6.60 1.55
CA MET A 92 -23.93 -5.97 0.84
C MET A 92 -23.77 -6.08 -0.67
N VAL A 93 -22.59 -5.79 -1.21
CA VAL A 93 -22.30 -5.91 -2.65
C VAL A 93 -22.10 -7.37 -3.04
N GLY A 94 -21.42 -8.16 -2.21
CA GLY A 94 -21.22 -9.59 -2.47
C GLY A 94 -22.51 -10.39 -2.44
N SER A 95 -23.46 -10.08 -1.56
CA SER A 95 -24.80 -10.71 -1.58
C SER A 95 -25.59 -10.33 -2.83
N VAL A 96 -25.51 -9.07 -3.28
CA VAL A 96 -26.11 -8.61 -4.53
C VAL A 96 -25.48 -9.31 -5.74
N LEU A 97 -24.14 -9.38 -5.82
CA LEU A 97 -23.40 -10.10 -6.87
C LEU A 97 -23.66 -11.62 -6.85
N ALA A 98 -23.81 -12.23 -5.68
CA ALA A 98 -24.17 -13.64 -5.54
C ALA A 98 -25.63 -13.91 -5.90
N ALA A 99 -26.53 -12.93 -5.74
CA ALA A 99 -27.89 -13.02 -6.27
C ALA A 99 -27.92 -12.92 -7.81
N PHE A 100 -26.89 -12.31 -8.41
CA PHE A 100 -26.61 -12.40 -9.85
C PHE A 100 -25.92 -13.72 -10.25
N ASN A 101 -25.87 -14.75 -9.39
CA ASN A 101 -25.53 -16.12 -9.81
C ASN A 101 -26.58 -16.63 -10.80
N TRP A 102 -26.30 -16.48 -12.09
CA TRP A 102 -26.75 -17.37 -13.16
C TRP A 102 -28.25 -17.71 -13.10
N GLY A 103 -29.09 -16.74 -13.44
CA GLY A 103 -30.39 -17.01 -14.05
C GLY A 103 -30.26 -17.63 -15.45
N VAL A 104 -29.50 -18.72 -15.55
CA VAL A 104 -29.56 -19.68 -16.64
C VAL A 104 -30.43 -20.79 -16.09
N ALA A 105 -31.66 -20.83 -16.60
CA ALA A 105 -32.58 -21.96 -16.48
C ALA A 105 -31.93 -23.26 -16.98
#